data_AF-A0A1F2TDM2-F1
#
_entry.id   AF-A0A1F2TDM2-F1
#
_cell.length_a   1.000
_cell.length_b   1.000
_cell.length_c   1.000
_cell.angle_alpha   90.00
_cell.angle_beta   90.00
_cell.angle_gamma   90.00
#
_symmetry.space_group_name_H-M   'P 1'
#
loop_
_entity.id
_entity.type
_entity.pdbx_description
1 polymer ?
#
loop_
_entity_poly.entity_id
_entity_poly.type
_entity_poly.pdbx_seq_one_letter_code
_entity_poly.pdbx_strand_id
1 'polypeptide(L)'
;MQELAAGARTPEVARDVRRGVFEPFERRRRVFAPSAAAFAESGRVLAAVAVREGWQLIDENPSLLNDALIAASCREQGITLITRDGDFRRLAPFLKGLRYVEPWPPAPSARA
;
A
#
# COMPACT_ATOMS: atom_id res chain seq x y z
N MET A 1 -7.39 -2.59 4.26
CA MET A 1 -8.82 -2.66 4.64
C MET A 1 -9.61 -1.51 4.03
N GLN A 2 -9.23 -0.25 4.25
CA GLN A 2 -9.93 0.93 3.72
C GLN A 2 -10.19 0.88 2.21
N GLU A 3 -9.17 0.65 1.38
CA GLU A 3 -9.33 0.63 -0.09
C GLU A 3 -10.26 -0.48 -0.57
N LEU A 4 -10.15 -1.67 0.02
CA LEU A 4 -11.03 -2.81 -0.28
C LEU A 4 -12.49 -2.50 0.07
N ALA A 5 -12.73 -1.82 1.20
CA ALA A 5 -14.06 -1.39 1.60
C ALA A 5 -14.59 -0.28 0.66
N ALA A 6 -13.76 0.68 0.27
CA ALA A 6 -14.13 1.74 -0.68
C ALA A 6 -14.47 1.18 -2.07
N GLY A 7 -13.82 0.08 -2.47
CA GLY A 7 -14.12 -0.64 -3.71
C GLY A 7 -15.42 -1.46 -3.67
N ALA A 8 -15.93 -1.80 -2.49
CA ALA A 8 -17.13 -2.60 -2.31
C ALA A 8 -18.41 -1.75 -2.42
N ARG A 9 -18.79 -1.40 -3.65
CA ARG A 9 -19.83 -0.41 -3.94
C ARG A 9 -21.28 -0.91 -3.82
N THR A 10 -21.51 -2.18 -3.48
CA THR A 10 -22.86 -2.72 -3.22
C THR A 10 -22.92 -3.45 -1.88
N PRO A 11 -24.11 -3.56 -1.24
CA PRO A 11 -24.26 -4.30 0.00
C PRO A 11 -23.85 -5.78 -0.11
N GLU A 12 -24.05 -6.40 -1.27
CA GLU A 12 -23.64 -7.77 -1.58
C GLU A 12 -22.11 -7.89 -1.55
N VAL A 13 -21.41 -7.06 -2.33
CA VAL A 13 -19.94 -7.07 -2.40
C VAL A 13 -19.33 -6.69 -1.06
N ALA A 14 -19.92 -5.74 -0.32
CA ALA A 14 -19.46 -5.38 1.01
C ALA A 14 -19.57 -6.54 2.01
N ARG A 15 -20.66 -7.32 1.95
CA ARG A 15 -20.81 -8.54 2.75
C ARG A 15 -19.78 -9.60 2.37
N ASP A 16 -19.52 -9.78 1.08
CA ASP A 16 -18.57 -10.77 0.57
C ASP A 16 -17.13 -10.41 0.95
N VAL A 17 -16.71 -9.15 0.79
CA VAL A 17 -15.39 -8.66 1.21
C VAL A 17 -15.21 -8.84 2.73
N ARG A 18 -16.22 -8.50 3.53
CA ARG A 18 -16.15 -8.65 4.98
C ARG A 18 -15.96 -10.12 5.40
N ARG A 19 -16.81 -11.02 4.90
CA ARG A 19 -16.81 -12.44 5.27
C ARG A 19 -15.64 -13.22 4.67
N GLY A 20 -15.28 -12.92 3.42
CA GLY A 20 -14.25 -13.63 2.67
C GLY A 20 -12.83 -13.14 2.96
N VAL A 21 -12.66 -11.86 3.31
CA VAL A 21 -11.33 -11.24 3.46
C VAL A 21 -11.11 -10.68 4.86
N PHE A 22 -11.99 -9.84 5.37
CA PHE A 22 -11.71 -9.12 6.62
C PHE A 22 -11.75 -10.05 7.85
N GLU A 23 -12.89 -10.70 8.09
CA GLU A 23 -13.09 -11.57 9.26
C GLU A 23 -12.07 -12.72 9.36
N PRO A 24 -11.68 -13.41 8.26
CA PRO A 24 -10.68 -14.48 8.32
C PRO A 24 -9.27 -14.02 8.70
N PHE A 25 -8.86 -12.81 8.28
CA PHE A 25 -7.54 -12.25 8.59
C PHE A 25 -7.51 -11.67 10.00
N GLU A 26 -8.57 -10.98 10.42
CA GLU A 26 -8.72 -10.46 11.78
C GLU A 26 -8.69 -11.58 12.81
N ARG A 27 -9.48 -12.65 12.60
CA ARG A 27 -9.52 -13.83 13.48
C ARG A 27 -8.14 -14.50 13.64
N ARG A 28 -7.29 -14.40 12.62
CA ARG A 28 -5.92 -14.94 12.63
C ARG A 28 -4.87 -13.94 13.11
N ARG A 29 -5.29 -12.74 13.54
CA ARG A 29 -4.41 -11.62 13.92
C ARG A 29 -3.39 -11.27 12.83
N ARG A 30 -3.84 -11.31 11.57
CA ARG A 30 -3.05 -10.97 10.37
C ARG A 30 -3.42 -9.60 9.80
N VAL A 31 -4.08 -8.77 10.59
CA VAL A 31 -4.39 -7.37 10.29
C VAL A 31 -3.68 -6.51 11.33
N PHE A 32 -3.01 -5.47 10.87
CA PHE A 32 -2.41 -4.45 11.72
C PHE A 32 -2.88 -3.07 11.26
N ALA A 33 -2.96 -2.14 12.19
CA ALA A 33 -3.21 -0.74 11.91
C ALA A 33 -1.87 -0.01 11.73
N PRO A 34 -1.78 0.98 10.82
CA PRO A 34 -0.63 1.86 10.78
C PRO A 34 -0.43 2.58 12.12
N SER A 35 0.82 2.65 12.58
CA SER A 35 1.16 3.43 13.77
C SER A 35 1.18 4.92 13.45
N ALA A 36 1.16 5.78 14.49
CA ALA A 36 1.38 7.21 14.32
C ALA A 36 2.75 7.51 13.67
N ALA A 37 3.77 6.69 13.95
CA ALA A 37 5.09 6.83 13.32
C ALA A 37 5.05 6.47 11.83
N ALA A 38 4.28 5.45 11.44
CA ALA A 38 4.08 5.12 10.03
C ALA A 38 3.37 6.24 9.26
N PHE A 39 2.39 6.92 9.87
CA PHE A 39 1.75 8.11 9.29
C PHE A 39 2.73 9.28 9.12
N ALA A 40 3.54 9.58 10.14
CA ALA A 40 4.53 10.65 10.04
C ALA A 40 5.59 10.34 8.96
N GLU A 41 6.06 9.09 8.91
CA GLU A 41 7.05 8.64 7.95
C GLU A 41 6.50 8.64 6.51
N SER A 42 5.24 8.24 6.30
CA SER A 42 4.60 8.32 4.97
C SER A 42 4.51 9.76 4.48
N GLY A 43 4.15 10.71 5.35
CA GLY A 43 4.14 12.14 5.03
C GLY A 43 5.52 12.67 4.64
N ARG A 44 6.57 12.28 5.40
CA ARG A 44 7.97 12.66 5.09
C ARG A 44 8.40 12.14 3.72
N VAL A 45 8.04 10.90 3.39
CA VAL A 45 8.37 10.27 2.10
C VAL A 45 7.65 10.94 0.95
N LEU A 46 6.36 11.24 1.11
CA LEU A 46 5.57 11.96 0.11
C LEU A 46 6.16 13.34 -0.19
N ALA A 47 6.54 14.08 0.85
CA ALA A 47 7.21 15.37 0.68
C ALA A 47 8.52 15.24 -0.13
N ALA A 48 9.31 14.20 0.14
CA ALA A 48 10.56 13.96 -0.60
C ALA A 48 10.31 13.58 -2.07
N VAL A 49 9.27 12.78 -2.35
CA VAL A 49 8.84 12.46 -3.72
C VAL A 49 8.37 13.72 -4.44
N ALA A 50 7.51 14.52 -3.81
CA ALA A 50 6.98 15.77 -4.38
C ALA A 50 8.10 16.73 -4.77
N VAL A 51 9.10 16.91 -3.89
CA VAL A 51 10.29 17.73 -4.18
C VAL A 51 11.10 17.16 -5.36
N ARG A 52 11.31 15.83 -5.40
CA ARG A 52 12.07 15.21 -6.49
C ARG A 52 11.36 15.31 -7.84
N GLU A 53 10.04 15.25 -7.85
CA GLU A 53 9.22 15.16 -9.06
C GLU A 53 8.56 16.49 -9.45
N GLY A 54 8.77 17.56 -8.67
CA GLY A 54 8.33 18.92 -8.99
C GLY A 54 6.83 19.16 -8.81
N TRP A 55 6.16 18.37 -7.97
CA TRP A 55 4.72 18.50 -7.73
C TRP A 55 4.37 19.87 -7.14
N GLN A 56 3.32 20.49 -7.66
CA GLN A 56 2.79 21.76 -7.13
C GLN A 56 1.76 21.50 -6.04
N LEU A 57 1.02 20.40 -6.14
CA LEU A 57 0.03 19.98 -5.15
C LEU A 57 0.21 18.51 -4.77
N ILE A 58 -0.12 18.18 -3.51
CA ILE A 58 0.08 16.83 -2.97
C ILE A 58 -0.97 15.82 -3.49
N ASP A 59 -2.06 16.33 -4.08
CA ASP A 59 -3.18 15.57 -4.63
C ASP A 59 -3.02 15.23 -6.12
N GLU A 60 -1.87 15.56 -6.73
CA GLU A 60 -1.54 15.15 -8.11
C GLU A 60 -1.53 13.62 -8.29
N ASN A 61 -1.35 12.86 -7.20
CA ASN A 61 -1.45 11.39 -7.21
C ASN A 61 -2.08 10.86 -5.90
N PRO A 62 -3.42 10.74 -5.84
CA PRO A 62 -4.13 10.30 -4.64
C PRO A 62 -3.84 8.85 -4.22
N SER A 63 -3.53 7.96 -5.17
CA SER A 63 -3.18 6.56 -4.85
C SER A 63 -1.84 6.48 -4.11
N LEU A 64 -0.88 7.35 -4.46
CA LEU A 64 0.42 7.34 -3.81
C LEU A 64 0.35 7.66 -2.32
N LEU A 65 -0.68 8.37 -1.86
CA LEU A 65 -0.89 8.65 -0.43
C LEU A 65 -1.07 7.36 0.38
N ASN A 66 -1.93 6.47 -0.10
CA ASN A 66 -2.16 5.17 0.54
C ASN A 66 -0.96 4.25 0.36
N ASP A 67 -0.33 4.25 -0.81
CA ASP A 67 0.87 3.45 -1.07
C ASP A 67 2.03 3.84 -0.15
N ALA A 68 2.24 5.13 0.08
CA ALA A 68 3.23 5.62 1.02
C ALA A 68 2.96 5.11 2.44
N LEU A 69 1.70 5.12 2.88
CA LEU A 69 1.31 4.60 4.19
C LEU A 69 1.50 3.07 4.28
N ILE A 70 1.14 2.33 3.24
CA ILE A 70 1.36 0.88 3.16
C ILE A 70 2.85 0.56 3.21
N ALA A 71 3.67 1.26 2.43
CA ALA A 71 5.12 1.06 2.38
C ALA A 71 5.79 1.37 3.73
N ALA A 72 5.45 2.52 4.33
CA ALA A 72 5.97 2.91 5.64
C ALA A 72 5.60 1.89 6.71
N SER A 73 4.35 1.42 6.71
CA SER A 73 3.90 0.42 7.67
C SER A 73 4.57 -0.94 7.45
N CYS A 74 4.76 -1.39 6.20
CA CYS A 74 5.47 -2.64 5.92
C CYS A 74 6.94 -2.57 6.38
N ARG A 75 7.61 -1.44 6.13
CA ARG A 75 8.98 -1.19 6.60
C ARG A 75 9.05 -1.23 8.12
N GLU A 76 8.15 -0.55 8.80
CA GLU A 76 8.08 -0.52 10.27
C GLU A 76 7.92 -1.93 10.87
N GLN A 77 7.02 -2.73 10.30
CA GLN A 77 6.75 -4.08 10.79
C GLN A 77 7.80 -5.11 10.33
N GLY A 78 8.77 -4.71 9.52
CA GLY A 78 9.78 -5.61 8.98
C GLY A 78 9.19 -6.71 8.09
N ILE A 79 8.12 -6.42 7.35
CA ILE A 79 7.47 -7.37 6.44
C ILE A 79 7.74 -7.01 4.97
N THR A 80 7.60 -7.99 4.08
CA THR A 80 7.74 -7.77 2.63
C THR A 80 6.38 -7.41 2.03
N LEU A 81 6.31 -6.30 1.32
CA LEU A 81 5.14 -5.90 0.56
C LEU A 81 5.05 -6.74 -0.73
N ILE A 82 3.88 -7.31 -0.99
CA ILE A 82 3.60 -8.02 -2.24
C ILE A 82 2.71 -7.11 -3.08
N THR A 83 3.20 -6.68 -4.25
CA THR A 83 2.50 -5.70 -5.10
C THR A 83 2.91 -5.81 -6.56
N ARG A 84 1.99 -5.47 -7.47
CA ARG A 84 2.28 -5.24 -8.91
C ARG A 84 2.42 -3.76 -9.25
N ASP A 85 2.28 -2.90 -8.25
CA ASP A 85 2.29 -1.47 -8.46
C ASP A 85 3.73 -0.96 -8.62
N GLY A 86 4.00 -0.40 -9.80
CA GLY A 86 5.28 0.18 -10.13
C GLY A 86 5.62 1.44 -9.33
N ASP A 87 4.63 2.09 -8.71
CA ASP A 87 4.80 3.33 -7.95
C ASP A 87 5.64 3.15 -6.68
N PHE A 88 5.73 1.94 -6.13
CA PHE A 88 6.62 1.66 -4.99
C PHE A 88 8.11 1.89 -5.33
N ARG A 89 8.49 1.88 -6.63
CA ARG A 89 9.84 2.28 -7.07
C ARG A 89 10.12 3.76 -6.82
N ARG A 90 9.09 4.61 -6.79
CA ARG A 90 9.22 6.05 -6.49
C ARG A 90 9.43 6.27 -5.00
N LEU A 91 8.81 5.45 -4.16
CA LEU A 91 8.89 5.52 -2.70
C LEU A 91 10.18 4.91 -2.14
N ALA A 92 10.65 3.80 -2.72
CA ALA A 92 11.76 3.00 -2.21
C ALA A 92 13.05 3.79 -1.90
N PRO A 93 13.49 4.77 -2.72
CA PRO A 93 14.68 5.57 -2.42
C PRO A 93 14.60 6.35 -1.09
N PHE A 94 13.39 6.63 -0.59
CA PHE A 94 13.16 7.42 0.62
C PHE A 94 12.77 6.57 1.84
N LEU A 95 12.55 5.26 1.65
CA LEU A 95 12.18 4.28 2.68
C LEU A 95 13.24 3.19 2.81
N LYS A 96 14.38 3.53 3.41
CA LYS A 96 15.48 2.57 3.59
C LYS A 96 15.02 1.32 4.35
N GLY A 97 15.25 0.15 3.75
CA GLY A 97 14.87 -1.14 4.31
C GLY A 97 13.47 -1.63 3.90
N LEU A 98 12.73 -0.86 3.08
CA LEU A 98 11.53 -1.37 2.43
C LEU A 98 11.88 -2.58 1.54
N ARG A 99 11.14 -3.67 1.72
CA ARG A 99 11.21 -4.86 0.86
C ARG A 99 9.88 -5.00 0.14
N TYR A 100 9.93 -5.14 -1.18
CA TYR A 100 8.75 -5.41 -2.00
C TYR A 100 9.07 -6.39 -3.12
N VAL A 101 8.09 -7.21 -3.48
CA VAL A 101 8.18 -8.23 -4.54
C VAL A 101 6.87 -8.33 -5.32
N GLU A 102 6.96 -8.82 -6.55
CA GLU A 102 5.80 -9.17 -7.36
C GLU A 102 5.01 -10.36 -6.75
N PRO A 103 3.68 -10.43 -6.93
CA PRO A 103 2.89 -11.57 -6.48
C PRO A 103 3.22 -12.86 -7.24
N TRP A 104 3.04 -14.00 -6.56
CA TRP A 104 3.04 -15.32 -7.20
C TRP A 104 1.62 -15.72 -7.69
N PRO A 105 1.48 -16.36 -8.85
CA PRO A 105 2.51 -16.56 -9.86
C PRO A 105 2.92 -15.24 -10.53
N PRO A 106 4.18 -15.10 -10.97
CA PRO A 106 4.60 -13.95 -11.77
C PRO A 106 3.69 -13.84 -13.00
N ALA A 107 3.44 -12.61 -13.45
CA ALA A 107 2.66 -12.39 -14.66
C ALA A 107 3.26 -13.24 -15.80
N PRO A 108 2.43 -13.88 -16.65
CA PRO A 108 2.93 -14.59 -17.82
C PRO A 108 3.82 -13.64 -18.60
N SER A 109 5.07 -14.03 -18.90
CA SER A 109 5.92 -13.22 -19.77
C SER A 109 5.16 -12.98 -21.07
N ALA A 110 4.91 -11.72 -21.41
CA ALA A 110 4.38 -11.38 -22.71
C ALA A 110 5.34 -12.01 -23.74
N ARG A 111 4.85 -13.00 -24.48
CA ARG A 111 5.64 -13.60 -25.57
C ARG A 111 5.94 -12.47 -26.55
N ALA A 112 7.22 -12.17 -26.71
CA ALA A 112 7.74 -11.34 -27.79
C ALA A 112 7.52 -12.02 -29.14
#